data_AF-A0A915ZS85-F1
#
_entry.id   AF-A0A915ZS85-F1
#
_cell.length_a   1.000
_cell.length_b   1.000
_cell.length_c   1.000
_cell.angle_alpha   90.00
_cell.angle_beta   90.00
_cell.angle_gamma   90.00
#
_symmetry.space_group_name_H-M   'P 1'
#
loop_
_entity.id
_entity.type
_entity.pdbx_description
1 polymer ?
#
loop_
_entity_poly.entity_id
_entity_poly.type
_entity_poly.pdbx_seq_one_letter_code
_entity_poly.pdbx_strand_id
1 'polypeptide(L)'
;MGQTYLGEYYEKEEDYEKAVEFYSKAARQRRGYYSHAAQYRLNRLKDKELINEDTNIEDILEYYRKERKYGYVKTGENFEKIR
;
A
#
# COMPACT_ATOMS: atom_id res chain seq x y z
N MET A 1 -9.89 1.08 5.57
CA MET A 1 -9.88 -0.05 6.52
C MET A 1 -10.25 -1.35 5.84
N GLY A 2 -11.52 -1.59 5.43
CA GLY A 2 -11.92 -2.87 4.80
C GLY A 2 -11.12 -3.26 3.54
N GLN A 3 -10.86 -2.31 2.64
CA GLN A 3 -10.03 -2.56 1.45
C GLN A 3 -8.59 -2.97 1.82
N THR A 4 -8.01 -2.40 2.86
CA THR A 4 -6.64 -2.73 3.27
C THR A 4 -6.53 -4.15 3.85
N TYR A 5 -7.54 -4.58 4.62
CA TYR A 5 -7.59 -5.96 5.13
C TYR A 5 -7.84 -6.99 4.02
N LEU A 6 -8.66 -6.65 3.01
CA LEU A 6 -8.82 -7.51 1.83
C LEU A 6 -7.50 -7.63 1.06
N GLY A 7 -6.75 -6.53 0.93
CA GLY A 7 -5.40 -6.56 0.37
C GLY A 7 -4.46 -7.51 1.14
N GLU A 8 -4.45 -7.45 2.47
CA GLU A 8 -3.65 -8.36 3.31
C GLU A 8 -4.10 -9.83 3.21
N TYR A 9 -5.40 -10.06 3.08
CA TYR A 9 -5.94 -11.40 2.88
C TYR A 9 -5.39 -12.00 1.56
N TYR A 10 -5.54 -11.28 0.45
CA TYR A 10 -5.04 -11.76 -0.83
C TYR A 10 -3.51 -11.83 -0.91
N GLU A 11 -2.77 -10.95 -0.22
CA GLU A 11 -1.31 -11.06 -0.10
C GLU A 11 -0.89 -12.36 0.61
N LYS A 12 -1.66 -12.83 1.61
CA LYS A 12 -1.41 -14.10 2.31
C LYS A 12 -1.77 -15.32 1.49
N GLU A 13 -2.80 -15.21 0.65
CA GLU A 13 -3.19 -16.24 -0.32
C GLU A 13 -2.32 -16.21 -1.59
N GLU A 14 -1.28 -15.36 -1.63
CA GLU A 14 -0.38 -15.16 -2.78
C GLU A 14 -1.10 -14.70 -4.07
N ASP A 15 -2.33 -14.19 -3.95
CA ASP A 15 -3.08 -13.55 -5.02
C ASP A 15 -2.68 -12.06 -5.10
N TYR A 16 -1.47 -11.82 -5.59
CA TYR A 16 -0.88 -10.48 -5.61
C TYR A 16 -1.62 -9.50 -6.51
N GLU A 17 -2.26 -9.98 -7.58
CA GLU A 17 -3.08 -9.13 -8.45
C GLU A 17 -4.23 -8.48 -7.67
N LYS A 18 -5.01 -9.29 -6.93
CA LYS A 18 -6.07 -8.74 -6.08
C LYS A 18 -5.52 -7.96 -4.90
N ALA A 19 -4.41 -8.39 -4.31
CA ALA A 19 -3.77 -7.65 -3.23
C ALA A 19 -3.44 -6.21 -3.67
N VAL A 20 -2.82 -6.07 -4.85
CA VAL A 20 -2.49 -4.78 -5.47
C VAL A 20 -3.74 -3.98 -5.78
N GLU A 21 -4.81 -4.59 -6.31
CA GLU A 21 -6.08 -3.92 -6.58
C GLU A 21 -6.66 -3.28 -5.31
N PHE A 22 -6.79 -4.06 -4.25
CA PHE A 22 -7.39 -3.61 -2.99
C PHE A 22 -6.51 -2.59 -2.26
N TYR A 23 -5.18 -2.80 -2.24
CA TYR A 23 -4.27 -1.81 -1.69
C TYR A 23 -4.29 -0.52 -2.50
N SER A 24 -4.36 -0.57 -3.83
CA SER A 24 -4.42 0.63 -4.67
C SER A 24 -5.67 1.47 -4.37
N LYS A 25 -6.83 0.82 -4.21
CA LYS A 25 -8.07 1.49 -3.78
C LYS A 25 -7.91 2.16 -2.42
N ALA A 26 -7.31 1.48 -1.44
CA ALA A 26 -7.10 2.02 -0.10
C ALA A 26 -6.08 3.18 -0.09
N ALA A 27 -4.98 3.03 -0.82
CA ALA A 27 -3.89 3.97 -0.90
C ALA A 27 -4.29 5.30 -1.56
N ARG A 28 -5.17 5.25 -2.56
CA ARG A 28 -5.73 6.43 -3.24
C ARG A 28 -6.63 7.29 -2.36
N GLN A 29 -7.08 6.78 -1.22
CA GLN A 29 -7.84 7.58 -0.27
C GLN A 29 -6.99 8.64 0.43
N ARG A 30 -5.65 8.45 0.49
CA ARG A 30 -4.66 9.41 0.99
C ARG A 30 -5.05 10.04 2.35
N ARG A 31 -5.66 9.25 3.24
CA ARG A 31 -6.11 9.70 4.55
C ARG A 31 -6.03 8.60 5.59
N GLY A 32 -5.26 8.88 6.64
CA GLY A 32 -5.19 8.06 7.84
C GLY A 32 -4.39 6.76 7.69
N TYR A 33 -4.24 6.07 8.80
CA TYR A 33 -3.37 4.91 8.96
C TYR A 33 -3.52 3.86 7.84
N TYR A 34 -4.76 3.48 7.51
CA TYR A 34 -5.02 2.41 6.53
C TYR A 34 -4.64 2.76 5.09
N SER A 35 -4.64 4.03 4.69
CA SER A 35 -4.14 4.41 3.37
C SER A 35 -2.61 4.41 3.35
N HIS A 36 -1.95 4.87 4.41
CA HIS A 36 -0.49 4.86 4.50
C HIS A 36 0.05 3.42 4.60
N ALA A 37 -0.66 2.55 5.32
CA ALA A 37 -0.37 1.11 5.35
C ALA A 37 -0.49 0.48 3.95
N ALA A 38 -1.53 0.82 3.19
CA ALA A 38 -1.70 0.34 1.83
C ALA A 38 -0.58 0.84 0.89
N GLN A 39 -0.19 2.11 1.01
CA GLN A 39 0.93 2.69 0.26
C GLN A 39 2.25 1.98 0.57
N TYR A 40 2.51 1.70 1.86
CA TYR A 40 3.67 0.93 2.31
C TYR A 40 3.67 -0.49 1.72
N ARG A 41 2.54 -1.19 1.76
CA ARG A 41 2.38 -2.54 1.20
C ARG A 41 2.64 -2.56 -0.30
N LEU A 42 2.07 -1.61 -1.05
CA LEU A 42 2.34 -1.46 -2.49
C LEU A 42 3.81 -1.20 -2.78
N ASN A 43 4.48 -0.34 -2.01
CA ASN A 43 5.92 -0.12 -2.19
C ASN A 43 6.71 -1.43 -2.00
N ARG A 44 6.37 -2.23 -0.97
CA ARG A 44 7.02 -3.54 -0.74
C ARG A 44 6.73 -4.55 -1.84
N LEU A 45 5.51 -4.61 -2.35
CA LEU A 45 5.16 -5.51 -3.46
C LEU A 45 5.90 -5.10 -4.74
N LYS A 46 6.06 -3.79 -4.99
CA LYS A 46 6.88 -3.29 -6.10
C LYS A 46 8.35 -3.66 -5.96
N ASP A 47 8.93 -3.47 -4.77
CA ASP A 47 10.33 -3.82 -4.49
C ASP A 47 10.61 -5.33 -4.65
N LYS A 48 9.56 -6.17 -4.56
CA LYS A 48 9.61 -7.62 -4.79
C LYS A 48 9.24 -8.03 -6.22
N GLU A 49 8.96 -7.09 -7.11
CA GLU A 49 8.53 -7.34 -8.49
C GLU A 49 7.22 -8.16 -8.57
N LEU A 50 6.33 -8.04 -7.56
CA LEU A 50 5.06 -8.75 -7.47
C LEU A 50 3.86 -7.94 -8.00
N ILE A 51 4.14 -6.89 -8.76
CA ILE A 51 3.12 -6.00 -9.33
C ILE A 51 3.16 -6.15 -10.84
N ASN A 52 1.99 -6.41 -11.42
CA ASN A 52 1.84 -6.46 -12.87
C ASN A 52 2.22 -5.09 -13.48
N GLU A 53 3.02 -5.11 -14.54
CA GLU A 53 3.47 -3.92 -15.28
C GLU A 53 2.31 -3.03 -15.75
N ASP A 54 1.14 -3.61 -16.03
CA ASP A 54 -0.07 -2.88 -16.44
C ASP A 54 -0.71 -2.08 -15.28
N THR A 55 -0.33 -2.36 -14.04
CA THR A 55 -0.91 -1.70 -12.86
C THR A 55 -0.21 -0.37 -12.59
N ASN A 56 -0.87 0.73 -12.97
CA ASN A 56 -0.39 2.07 -12.64
C ASN A 56 -0.53 2.37 -11.13
N ILE A 57 0.61 2.43 -10.43
CA ILE A 57 0.71 2.79 -9.01
C ILE A 57 1.72 3.91 -8.75
N GLU A 58 2.31 4.47 -9.80
CA GLU A 58 3.33 5.51 -9.74
C GLU A 58 2.83 6.73 -8.98
N ASP A 59 1.58 7.14 -9.20
CA ASP A 59 0.95 8.26 -8.51
C ASP A 59 0.85 8.03 -6.99
N ILE A 60 0.56 6.79 -6.60
CA ILE A 60 0.47 6.36 -5.20
C ILE A 60 1.84 6.41 -4.55
N LEU A 61 2.86 5.87 -5.22
CA LEU A 61 4.21 5.79 -4.69
C LEU A 61 4.90 7.16 -4.63
N GLU A 62 4.66 8.03 -5.62
CA GLU A 62 5.15 9.40 -5.60
C GLU A 62 4.56 10.16 -4.40
N TYR A 63 3.26 10.03 -4.18
CA TYR A 63 2.59 10.63 -3.03
C TYR A 63 3.17 10.09 -1.71
N TYR A 64 3.28 8.76 -1.57
CA TYR A 64 3.86 8.13 -0.38
C TYR A 64 5.29 8.62 -0.08
N ARG A 65 6.14 8.76 -1.11
CA ARG A 65 7.50 9.30 -0.98
C ARG A 65 7.49 10.76 -0.51
N LYS A 66 6.58 11.58 -1.03
CA LYS A 66 6.40 12.97 -0.58
C LYS A 66 5.99 13.01 0.89
N GLU A 67 5.02 12.19 1.30
CA GLU A 67 4.57 12.15 2.70
C GLU A 67 5.66 11.72 3.66
N ARG A 68 6.48 10.72 3.30
CA ARG A 68 7.66 10.33 4.08
C ARG A 68 8.71 11.45 4.15
N LYS A 69 8.96 12.15 3.04
CA LYS A 69 9.93 13.24 2.97
C LYS A 69 9.56 14.42 3.87
N TYR A 70 8.27 14.77 3.94
CA TYR A 70 7.78 15.87 4.77
C TYR A 70 7.35 15.45 6.18
N GLY A 71 7.50 14.17 6.54
CA GLY A 71 7.21 13.67 7.88
C GLY A 71 5.72 13.50 8.22
N TYR A 72 4.83 13.49 7.21
CA TYR A 72 3.39 13.24 7.41
C TYR A 72 3.10 11.79 7.77
N VAL A 73 3.82 10.86 7.13
CA VAL A 73 3.89 9.46 7.57
C VAL A 73 5.01 9.36 8.58
N LYS A 74 4.67 9.19 9.86
CA LYS A 74 5.68 9.09 10.92
C LYS A 74 6.50 7.82 10.69
N THR A 75 7.82 7.94 10.74
CA THR A 75 8.77 6.83 10.67
C THR A 75 8.57 5.76 11.75
N GLY A 76 7.74 6.04 12.77
CA GLY A 76 7.33 5.11 13.82
C GLY A 76 5.99 4.39 13.58
N GLU A 77 5.28 4.65 12.47
CA GLU A 77 4.11 3.84 12.11
C GLU A 77 4.58 2.45 11.65
N ASN A 78 4.37 1.45 12.51
CA ASN A 78 4.69 0.07 12.19
C ASN A 78 3.58 -0.54 11.31
N PHE A 79 3.73 -0.41 9.99
CA PHE A 79 2.83 -0.99 8.99
C PHE A 79 3.06 -2.50 8.74
N GLU A 80 3.93 -3.17 9.51
CA GLU A 80 4.20 -4.60 9.33
C GLU A 80 2.98 -5.47 9.64
N LYS A 81 2.09 -5.00 10.52
CA LYS A 81 0.84 -5.67 10.88
C LYS A 81 -0.28 -4.64 10.95
N ILE A 82 -1.21 -4.69 10.00
CA ILE A 82 -2.47 -3.97 10.13
C ILE A 82 -3.28 -4.76 11.16
N ARG A 83 -3.24 -4.34 12.43
CA ARG A 83 -4.04 -4.91 13.52
C ARG A 83 -5.28 -4.06 13.71
#